data_AF-A0A0T6ATU6-F1
#
_entry.id   AF-A0A0T6ATU6-F1
#
_cell.length_a   1.000
_cell.length_b   1.000
_cell.length_c   1.000
_cell.angle_alpha   90.00
_cell.angle_beta   90.00
_cell.angle_gamma   90.00
#
_symmetry.space_group_name_H-M   'P 1'
#
loop_
_entity.id
_entity.type
_entity.pdbx_description
1 polymer ?
#
loop_
_entity_poly.entity_id
_entity_poly.type
_entity_poly.pdbx_seq_one_letter_code
_entity_poly.pdbx_strand_id
1 'polypeptide(L)'
;MCYRCLLCGCDYVCVRVADNKHPPILSFDEYTTIRKNLQRNNIEVDNEFIREVWHPIYRQHFLKQALSRAYDCRRAFYMYHQQMDVDCGDVVLFHRIQQMMKVTSNALRQQIMNREARRLDKEIKDVLDDYSQDAEKKSKLLIGRRVTLAEELKRVRQIQEKLEEFIQALNKEK
;
A
#
# COMPACT_ATOMS: atom_id res chain seq x y z
N MET A 1 -29.68 -16.17 12.21
CA MET A 1 -29.56 -14.69 12.33
C MET A 1 -29.19 -14.12 10.97
N CYS A 2 -29.92 -13.14 10.44
CA CYS A 2 -29.51 -12.42 9.23
C CYS A 2 -28.52 -11.33 9.61
N TYR A 3 -27.23 -11.56 9.37
CA TYR A 3 -26.22 -10.51 9.50
C TYR A 3 -26.30 -9.58 8.29
N ARG A 4 -26.64 -8.32 8.54
CA ARG A 4 -26.68 -7.24 7.54
C ARG A 4 -25.33 -7.15 6.83
N CYS A 5 -25.30 -7.32 5.51
CA CYS A 5 -24.06 -7.35 4.74
C CYS A 5 -23.53 -5.92 4.49
N LEU A 6 -22.85 -5.35 5.48
CA LEU A 6 -22.35 -3.96 5.46
C LEU A 6 -21.19 -3.68 4.48
N LEU A 7 -20.84 -4.62 3.61
CA LEU A 7 -19.67 -4.54 2.71
C LEU A 7 -20.02 -4.46 1.21
N CYS A 8 -21.29 -4.55 0.84
CA CYS A 8 -21.77 -4.23 -0.50
C CYS A 8 -23.17 -3.61 -0.36
N GLY A 9 -23.39 -2.44 -0.93
CA GLY A 9 -24.66 -1.67 -0.82
C GLY A 9 -25.81 -2.25 -1.64
N CYS A 10 -25.93 -3.58 -1.69
CA CYS A 10 -26.94 -4.31 -2.46
C CYS A 10 -27.79 -5.15 -1.51
N ASP A 11 -28.98 -4.66 -1.13
CA ASP A 11 -29.85 -5.26 -0.11
C ASP A 11 -30.50 -6.62 -0.48
N TYR A 12 -30.15 -7.21 -1.64
CA TYR A 12 -31.06 -8.14 -2.34
C TYR A 12 -30.63 -9.61 -2.49
N VAL A 13 -29.41 -10.01 -2.08
CA VAL A 13 -28.91 -11.39 -2.31
C VAL A 13 -28.47 -12.08 -1.03
N CYS A 14 -29.44 -12.57 -0.25
CA CYS A 14 -29.20 -13.45 0.90
C CYS A 14 -29.28 -14.92 0.48
N VAL A 15 -28.28 -15.42 -0.25
CA VAL A 15 -28.16 -16.86 -0.50
C VAL A 15 -27.73 -17.54 0.81
N ARG A 16 -28.69 -18.14 1.53
CA ARG A 16 -28.37 -19.02 2.66
C ARG A 16 -27.68 -20.27 2.13
N VAL A 17 -26.36 -20.33 2.26
CA VAL A 17 -25.62 -21.59 2.20
C VAL A 17 -26.03 -22.39 3.43
N ALA A 18 -26.98 -23.32 3.25
CA ALA A 18 -27.52 -24.13 4.34
C ALA A 18 -26.60 -25.30 4.71
N ASP A 19 -25.72 -25.71 3.79
CA ASP A 19 -24.75 -26.77 4.00
C ASP A 19 -23.40 -26.19 4.47
N ASN A 20 -22.93 -26.67 5.62
CA ASN A 20 -21.64 -26.30 6.17
C ASN A 20 -20.45 -26.87 5.37
N LYS A 21 -20.66 -27.91 4.52
CA LYS A 21 -19.63 -28.58 3.72
C LYS A 21 -19.73 -28.31 2.22
N HIS A 22 -20.46 -27.26 1.85
CA HIS A 22 -20.66 -26.88 0.45
C HIS A 22 -19.33 -26.58 -0.29
N PRO A 23 -19.13 -27.04 -1.54
CA PRO A 23 -17.90 -26.77 -2.31
C PRO A 23 -17.86 -25.35 -2.91
N PRO A 24 -16.67 -24.81 -3.26
CA PRO A 24 -16.53 -23.44 -3.79
C PRO A 24 -17.22 -23.17 -5.14
N ILE A 25 -17.73 -24.21 -5.82
CA ILE A 25 -18.32 -24.16 -7.16
C ILE A 25 -19.78 -24.63 -7.06
N LEU A 26 -20.70 -23.83 -7.57
CA LEU A 26 -22.12 -24.19 -7.69
C LEU A 26 -22.34 -25.26 -8.77
N SER A 27 -23.19 -26.23 -8.47
CA SER A 27 -23.74 -27.18 -9.45
C SER A 27 -24.86 -26.54 -10.29
N PHE A 28 -25.21 -27.17 -11.42
CA PHE A 28 -26.25 -26.68 -12.34
C PHE A 28 -27.64 -26.54 -11.67
N ASP A 29 -27.98 -27.50 -10.80
CA ASP A 29 -29.24 -27.49 -10.06
C ASP A 29 -29.29 -26.37 -9.03
N GLU A 30 -28.14 -26.00 -8.46
CA GLU A 30 -28.02 -24.86 -7.53
C GLU A 30 -28.10 -23.52 -8.26
N TYR A 31 -27.49 -23.35 -9.44
CA TYR A 31 -27.73 -22.17 -10.28
C TYR A 31 -29.22 -22.01 -10.60
N THR A 32 -29.88 -23.10 -10.98
CA THR A 32 -31.33 -23.13 -11.27
C THR A 32 -32.16 -22.79 -10.03
N THR A 33 -31.77 -23.29 -8.86
CA THR A 33 -32.42 -23.03 -7.57
C THR A 33 -32.23 -21.58 -7.12
N ILE A 34 -31.03 -21.03 -7.26
CA ILE A 34 -30.71 -19.64 -6.93
C ILE A 34 -31.49 -18.69 -7.84
N ARG A 35 -31.51 -18.88 -9.18
CA ARG A 35 -32.35 -18.03 -10.06
C ARG A 35 -33.83 -18.12 -9.71
N LYS A 36 -34.38 -19.33 -9.52
CA LYS A 36 -35.81 -19.49 -9.14
C LYS A 36 -36.14 -18.80 -7.81
N ASN A 37 -35.23 -18.81 -6.84
CA ASN A 37 -35.41 -18.08 -5.59
C ASN A 37 -35.30 -16.56 -5.76
N LEU A 38 -34.43 -16.06 -6.63
CA LEU A 38 -34.34 -14.63 -6.94
C LEU A 38 -35.56 -14.13 -7.73
N GLN A 39 -36.04 -14.91 -8.71
CA GLN A 39 -37.28 -14.64 -9.45
C GLN A 39 -38.50 -14.55 -8.53
N ARG A 40 -38.60 -15.41 -7.50
CA ARG A 40 -39.66 -15.32 -6.46
C ARG A 40 -39.62 -14.04 -5.63
N ASN A 41 -38.48 -13.32 -5.63
CA ASN A 41 -38.31 -12.01 -5.00
C ASN A 41 -38.34 -10.86 -6.04
N ASN A 42 -38.86 -11.12 -7.24
CA ASN A 42 -38.91 -10.19 -8.39
C ASN A 42 -37.52 -9.71 -8.86
N ILE A 43 -36.50 -10.57 -8.76
CA ILE A 43 -35.14 -10.29 -9.24
C ILE A 43 -34.81 -11.26 -10.39
N GLU A 44 -34.69 -10.74 -11.60
CA GLU A 44 -34.21 -11.49 -12.76
C GLU A 44 -32.69 -11.33 -12.91
N VAL A 45 -31.97 -12.46 -12.99
CA VAL A 45 -30.51 -12.50 -13.10
C VAL A 45 -30.01 -13.70 -13.89
N ASP A 46 -28.94 -13.48 -14.64
CA ASP A 46 -28.27 -14.50 -15.43
C ASP A 46 -27.30 -15.37 -14.60
N ASN A 47 -26.96 -16.53 -15.16
CA ASN A 47 -26.03 -17.47 -14.51
C ASN A 47 -24.61 -16.91 -14.35
N GLU A 48 -24.20 -15.97 -15.21
CA GLU A 48 -22.91 -15.31 -15.14
C GLU A 48 -22.83 -14.40 -13.91
N PHE A 49 -23.81 -13.52 -13.71
CA PHE A 49 -23.92 -12.68 -12.52
C PHE A 49 -24.00 -13.52 -11.22
N ILE A 50 -24.76 -14.62 -11.22
CA ILE A 50 -24.80 -15.54 -10.06
C ILE A 50 -23.41 -16.10 -9.75
N ARG A 51 -22.61 -16.45 -10.76
CA ARG A 51 -21.23 -16.97 -10.58
C ARG A 51 -20.29 -15.91 -10.01
N GLU A 52 -20.31 -14.70 -10.56
CA GLU A 52 -19.47 -13.59 -10.09
C GLU A 52 -19.76 -13.25 -8.62
N VAL A 53 -21.03 -13.18 -8.25
CA VAL A 53 -21.48 -12.87 -6.88
C VAL A 53 -21.30 -14.04 -5.92
N TRP A 54 -21.33 -15.29 -6.41
CA TRP A 54 -21.13 -16.48 -5.57
C TRP A 54 -19.72 -16.53 -4.95
N HIS A 55 -18.67 -16.25 -5.73
CA HIS A 55 -17.29 -16.32 -5.23
C HIS A 55 -17.00 -15.50 -3.96
N PRO A 56 -17.35 -14.20 -3.86
CA PRO A 56 -17.17 -13.44 -2.63
C PRO A 56 -18.09 -13.92 -1.48
N ILE A 57 -19.33 -14.34 -1.77
CA ILE A 57 -20.24 -14.90 -0.76
C ILE A 57 -19.65 -16.18 -0.13
N TYR A 58 -19.23 -17.13 -0.97
CA TYR A 58 -18.60 -18.36 -0.52
C TYR A 58 -17.32 -18.10 0.29
N ARG A 59 -16.44 -17.19 -0.19
CA ARG A 59 -15.23 -16.81 0.55
C ARG A 59 -15.55 -16.24 1.92
N GLN A 60 -16.57 -15.39 2.04
CA GLN A 60 -17.00 -14.85 3.34
C GLN A 60 -17.52 -15.96 4.27
N HIS A 61 -18.31 -16.89 3.75
CA HIS A 61 -18.81 -18.05 4.51
C HIS A 61 -17.67 -18.95 4.99
N PHE A 62 -16.77 -19.35 4.10
CA PHE A 62 -15.59 -20.15 4.40
C PHE A 62 -14.72 -19.51 5.49
N LEU A 63 -14.40 -18.22 5.36
CA LEU A 63 -13.58 -17.50 6.35
C LEU A 63 -14.26 -17.41 7.73
N LYS A 64 -15.59 -17.26 7.78
CA LYS A 64 -16.34 -17.28 9.05
C LYS A 64 -16.28 -18.64 9.73
N GLN A 65 -16.40 -19.74 8.98
CA GLN A 65 -16.26 -21.09 9.54
C GLN A 65 -14.83 -21.36 10.02
N ALA A 66 -13.82 -21.04 9.19
CA ALA A 66 -12.41 -21.19 9.54
C ALA A 66 -12.06 -20.42 10.83
N LEU A 67 -12.60 -19.20 10.97
CA LEU A 67 -12.42 -18.38 12.17
C LEU A 67 -13.04 -19.05 13.41
N SER A 68 -14.22 -19.68 13.29
CA SER A 68 -14.83 -20.43 14.39
C SER A 68 -13.94 -21.60 14.82
N ARG A 69 -13.49 -22.44 13.87
CA ARG A 69 -12.61 -23.59 14.16
C ARG A 69 -11.27 -23.16 14.77
N ALA A 70 -10.70 -22.05 14.31
CA ALA A 70 -9.50 -21.45 14.93
C ALA A 70 -9.74 -21.00 16.38
N TYR A 71 -10.92 -20.47 16.73
CA TYR A 71 -11.28 -20.16 18.11
C TYR A 71 -11.50 -21.42 18.96
N ASP A 72 -12.07 -22.49 18.40
CA ASP A 72 -12.25 -23.75 19.12
C ASP A 72 -10.91 -24.46 19.36
N CYS A 73 -9.98 -24.46 18.41
CA CYS A 73 -8.57 -24.84 18.63
C CYS A 73 -7.93 -24.02 19.78
N ARG A 74 -8.13 -22.70 19.81
CA ARG A 74 -7.62 -21.85 20.92
C ARG A 74 -8.22 -22.25 22.27
N ARG A 75 -9.49 -22.69 22.33
CA ARG A 75 -10.13 -23.18 23.56
C ARG A 75 -9.60 -24.55 23.97
N ALA A 76 -9.42 -25.46 23.01
CA ALA A 76 -8.87 -26.80 23.22
C ALA A 76 -7.45 -26.76 23.83
N PHE A 77 -6.62 -25.79 23.41
CA PHE A 77 -5.29 -25.56 24.01
C PHE A 77 -5.34 -25.38 25.54
N TYR A 78 -6.33 -24.67 26.08
CA TYR A 78 -6.51 -24.50 27.53
C TYR A 78 -7.11 -25.73 28.22
N MET A 79 -7.69 -26.66 27.46
CA MET A 79 -8.33 -27.89 27.94
C MET A 79 -7.49 -29.14 27.65
N TYR A 80 -6.18 -28.98 27.43
CA TYR A 80 -5.23 -30.01 26.96
C TYR A 80 -5.33 -31.38 27.67
N HIS A 81 -5.66 -31.40 28.96
CA HIS A 81 -5.84 -32.65 29.73
C HIS A 81 -7.01 -33.54 29.28
N GLN A 82 -7.94 -33.03 28.46
CA GLN A 82 -9.14 -33.76 28.00
C GLN A 82 -8.96 -34.54 26.69
N GLN A 83 -7.74 -34.61 26.13
CA GLN A 83 -7.42 -35.34 24.89
C GLN A 83 -8.40 -35.03 23.72
N MET A 84 -8.75 -33.76 23.56
CA MET A 84 -9.64 -33.33 22.48
C MET A 84 -8.89 -33.31 21.15
N ASP A 85 -9.27 -34.21 20.23
CA ASP A 85 -8.79 -34.22 18.85
C ASP A 85 -9.42 -33.04 18.07
N VAL A 86 -8.67 -31.95 17.94
CA VAL A 86 -9.12 -30.70 17.32
C VAL A 86 -8.15 -30.28 16.23
N ASP A 87 -8.62 -30.22 15.00
CA ASP A 87 -7.85 -29.70 13.87
C ASP A 87 -7.58 -28.19 14.02
N CYS A 88 -6.29 -27.85 14.12
CA CYS A 88 -5.79 -26.48 14.25
C CYS A 88 -5.27 -25.90 12.92
N GLY A 89 -5.48 -26.56 11.78
CA GLY A 89 -4.99 -26.13 10.46
C GLY A 89 -5.40 -24.70 10.07
N ASP A 90 -6.59 -24.26 10.44
CA ASP A 90 -7.07 -22.89 10.18
C ASP A 90 -6.22 -21.81 10.89
N VAL A 91 -5.57 -22.12 12.03
CA VAL A 91 -4.67 -21.17 12.72
C VAL A 91 -3.46 -20.87 11.84
N VAL A 92 -2.91 -21.88 11.17
CA VAL A 92 -1.80 -21.74 10.22
C VAL A 92 -2.23 -20.95 8.98
N LEU A 93 -3.46 -21.15 8.50
CA LEU A 93 -4.05 -20.37 7.42
C LEU A 93 -4.11 -18.87 7.76
N PHE A 94 -4.67 -18.51 8.92
CA PHE A 94 -4.75 -17.10 9.33
C PHE A 94 -3.37 -16.48 9.56
N HIS A 95 -2.41 -17.22 10.12
CA HIS A 95 -1.04 -16.74 10.25
C HIS A 95 -0.41 -16.41 8.89
N ARG A 96 -0.58 -17.28 7.88
CA ARG A 96 -0.08 -17.04 6.51
C ARG A 96 -0.73 -15.81 5.87
N ILE A 97 -2.04 -15.65 6.02
CA ILE A 97 -2.78 -14.46 5.54
C ILE A 97 -2.23 -13.18 6.20
N GLN A 98 -2.00 -13.20 7.52
CA GLN A 98 -1.45 -12.07 8.25
C GLN A 98 -0.04 -11.69 7.78
N GLN A 99 0.85 -12.66 7.55
CA GLN A 99 2.20 -12.36 7.02
C GLN A 99 2.13 -11.79 5.60
N MET A 100 1.28 -12.35 4.72
CA MET A 100 1.07 -11.84 3.38
C MET A 100 0.60 -10.37 3.42
N MET A 101 -0.44 -10.06 4.20
CA MET A 101 -0.94 -8.68 4.37
C MET A 101 0.13 -7.72 4.88
N LYS A 102 0.97 -8.15 5.84
CA LYS A 102 2.08 -7.36 6.37
C LYS A 102 3.12 -7.03 5.30
N VAL A 103 3.50 -8.02 4.47
CA VAL A 103 4.43 -7.81 3.35
C VAL A 103 3.83 -6.88 2.30
N THR A 104 2.57 -7.09 1.89
CA THR A 104 1.88 -6.23 0.92
C THR A 104 1.77 -4.78 1.40
N SER A 105 1.42 -4.56 2.67
CA SER A 105 1.35 -3.20 3.26
C SER A 105 2.70 -2.49 3.25
N ASN A 106 3.78 -3.19 3.62
CA ASN A 106 5.13 -2.64 3.58
C ASN A 106 5.58 -2.31 2.15
N ALA A 107 5.31 -3.20 1.19
CA ALA A 107 5.61 -2.98 -0.23
C ALA A 107 4.84 -1.77 -0.79
N LEU A 108 3.55 -1.63 -0.47
CA LEU A 108 2.72 -0.49 -0.90
C LEU A 108 3.22 0.83 -0.29
N ARG A 109 3.58 0.85 1.01
CA ARG A 109 4.20 2.01 1.67
C ARG A 109 5.49 2.43 0.96
N GLN A 110 6.36 1.47 0.63
CA GLN A 110 7.60 1.74 -0.11
C GLN A 110 7.32 2.24 -1.54
N GLN A 111 6.36 1.65 -2.23
CA GLN A 111 5.95 2.06 -3.58
C GLN A 111 5.44 3.51 -3.60
N ILE A 112 4.59 3.88 -2.65
CA ILE A 112 4.07 5.25 -2.50
C ILE A 112 5.22 6.20 -2.18
N MET A 113 6.02 5.92 -1.15
CA MET A 113 7.16 6.78 -0.77
C MET A 113 8.11 7.01 -1.95
N ASN A 114 8.52 5.94 -2.64
CA ASN A 114 9.44 6.04 -3.77
C ASN A 114 8.82 6.72 -4.99
N ARG A 115 7.49 6.68 -5.17
CA ARG A 115 6.79 7.42 -6.23
C ARG A 115 6.72 8.91 -5.91
N GLU A 116 6.26 9.25 -4.72
CA GLU A 116 6.07 10.64 -4.28
C GLU A 116 7.40 11.38 -4.14
N ALA A 117 8.44 10.73 -3.59
CA ALA A 117 9.79 11.31 -3.50
C ALA A 117 10.34 11.67 -4.90
N ARG A 118 10.21 10.77 -5.89
CA ARG A 118 10.65 11.05 -7.26
C ARG A 118 9.81 12.10 -7.98
N ARG A 119 8.52 12.25 -7.64
CA ARG A 119 7.69 13.34 -8.17
C ARG A 119 8.13 14.67 -7.59
N LEU A 120 8.30 14.74 -6.26
CA LEU A 120 8.73 15.94 -5.55
C LEU A 120 10.14 16.38 -5.98
N ASP A 121 11.09 15.45 -6.11
CA ASP A 121 12.44 15.72 -6.64
C ASP A 121 12.42 16.35 -8.04
N LYS A 122 11.44 15.97 -8.87
CA LYS A 122 11.26 16.57 -10.20
C LYS A 122 10.62 17.96 -10.07
N GLU A 123 9.52 18.10 -9.34
CA GLU A 123 8.86 19.39 -9.12
C GLU A 123 9.82 20.44 -8.53
N ILE A 124 10.68 20.05 -7.59
CA ILE A 124 11.73 20.92 -7.03
C ILE A 124 12.76 21.32 -8.08
N LYS A 125 13.20 20.40 -8.94
CA LYS A 125 14.15 20.72 -10.02
C LYS A 125 13.56 21.67 -11.04
N ASP A 126 12.34 21.38 -11.52
CA ASP A 126 11.64 22.21 -12.50
C ASP A 126 11.50 23.66 -11.96
N VAL A 127 11.12 23.84 -10.68
CA VAL A 127 11.05 25.17 -10.02
C VAL A 127 12.42 25.83 -9.83
N LEU A 128 13.48 25.06 -9.50
CA LEU A 128 14.83 25.60 -9.36
C LEU A 128 15.43 26.03 -10.72
N ASP A 129 15.11 25.32 -11.79
CA ASP A 129 15.52 25.67 -13.15
C ASP A 129 14.81 26.95 -13.61
N ASP A 130 13.51 27.11 -13.34
CA ASP A 130 12.77 28.37 -13.55
C ASP A 130 13.40 29.54 -12.77
N TYR A 131 13.76 29.33 -11.49
CA TYR A 131 14.43 30.35 -10.68
C TYR A 131 15.86 30.65 -11.15
N SER A 132 16.52 29.71 -11.83
CA SER A 132 17.86 29.88 -12.39
C SER A 132 17.90 30.81 -13.61
N GLN A 133 16.77 30.99 -14.30
CA GLN A 133 16.62 31.94 -15.43
C GLN A 133 16.45 33.40 -14.96
N ASP A 134 15.89 33.61 -13.77
CA ASP A 134 15.67 34.92 -13.18
C ASP A 134 16.92 35.39 -12.43
N ALA A 135 17.71 36.26 -13.06
CA ALA A 135 18.97 36.76 -12.49
C ALA A 135 18.80 37.49 -11.15
N GLU A 136 17.64 38.13 -10.92
CA GLU A 136 17.36 38.86 -9.68
C GLU A 136 17.02 37.90 -8.53
N LYS A 137 16.15 36.90 -8.79
CA LYS A 137 15.89 35.81 -7.82
C LYS A 137 17.14 35.00 -7.56
N LYS A 138 17.91 34.65 -8.59
CA LYS A 138 19.16 33.90 -8.48
C LYS A 138 20.17 34.64 -7.60
N SER A 139 20.33 35.95 -7.78
CA SER A 139 21.13 36.79 -6.88
C SER A 139 20.59 36.73 -5.45
N LYS A 140 19.29 37.00 -5.25
CA LYS A 140 18.64 36.98 -3.92
C LYS A 140 18.74 35.63 -3.19
N LEU A 141 18.66 34.51 -3.90
CA LEU A 141 18.71 33.14 -3.36
C LEU A 141 20.14 32.63 -3.14
N LEU A 142 21.13 33.13 -3.88
CA LEU A 142 22.55 32.78 -3.70
C LEU A 142 23.26 33.67 -2.66
N ILE A 143 22.62 34.72 -2.14
CA ILE A 143 23.17 35.51 -1.03
C ILE A 143 23.04 34.74 0.29
N GLY A 144 24.19 34.50 0.92
CA GLY A 144 24.25 33.92 2.26
C GLY A 144 25.66 33.95 2.84
N ARG A 145 25.78 33.83 4.16
CA ARG A 145 27.06 34.01 4.89
C ARG A 145 28.21 33.11 4.43
N ARG A 146 27.92 31.96 3.80
CA ARG A 146 28.93 31.07 3.19
C ARG A 146 29.39 31.54 1.82
N VAL A 147 28.51 32.17 1.03
CA VAL A 147 28.82 32.69 -0.30
C VAL A 147 29.61 33.99 -0.18
N THR A 148 29.22 34.89 0.74
CA THR A 148 30.00 36.12 1.03
C THR A 148 31.43 35.79 1.48
N LEU A 149 31.59 34.78 2.35
CA LEU A 149 32.91 34.32 2.79
C LEU A 149 33.73 33.72 1.63
N ALA A 150 33.10 33.02 0.69
CA ALA A 150 33.77 32.48 -0.50
C ALA A 150 34.22 33.58 -1.47
N GLU A 151 33.41 34.65 -1.64
CA GLU A 151 33.78 35.83 -2.43
C GLU A 151 34.93 36.62 -1.78
N GLU A 152 34.93 36.77 -0.45
CA GLU A 152 36.03 37.35 0.31
C GLU A 152 37.33 36.54 0.15
N LEU A 153 37.27 35.22 0.32
CA LEU A 153 38.42 34.33 0.10
C LEU A 153 38.97 34.42 -1.34
N LYS A 154 38.10 34.54 -2.34
CA LYS A 154 38.50 34.74 -3.74
C LYS A 154 39.20 36.07 -3.96
N ARG A 155 38.70 37.17 -3.36
CA ARG A 155 39.35 38.50 -3.40
C ARG A 155 40.73 38.47 -2.74
N VAL A 156 40.87 37.84 -1.57
CA VAL A 156 42.16 37.70 -0.89
C VAL A 156 43.18 36.95 -1.76
N ARG A 157 42.77 35.85 -2.40
CA ARG A 157 43.66 35.07 -3.29
C ARG A 157 44.12 35.89 -4.51
N GLN A 158 43.24 36.67 -5.15
CA GLN A 158 43.64 37.56 -6.25
C GLN A 158 44.63 38.65 -5.83
N ILE A 159 44.51 39.16 -4.60
CA ILE A 159 45.49 40.13 -4.05
C ILE A 159 46.85 39.46 -3.84
N GLN A 160 46.87 38.21 -3.36
CA GLN A 160 48.10 37.43 -3.21
C GLN A 160 48.78 37.16 -4.56
N GLU A 161 48.03 36.71 -5.58
CA GLU A 161 48.54 36.51 -6.94
C GLU A 161 49.17 37.80 -7.52
N LYS A 162 48.53 38.96 -7.32
CA LYS A 162 49.05 40.26 -7.78
C LYS A 162 50.29 40.72 -6.98
N LEU A 163 50.38 40.40 -5.69
CA LEU A 163 51.57 40.65 -4.89
C LEU A 163 52.74 39.75 -5.31
N GLU A 164 52.50 38.48 -5.64
CA GLU A 164 53.52 37.57 -6.15
C GLU A 164 54.04 38.00 -7.52
N GLU A 165 53.16 38.39 -8.45
CA GLU A 165 53.55 39.02 -9.73
C GLU A 165 54.44 40.25 -9.51
N PHE A 166 54.09 41.13 -8.57
CA PHE A 166 54.85 42.35 -8.27
C PHE A 166 56.22 42.05 -7.63
N ILE A 167 56.29 41.09 -6.71
CA ILE A 167 57.56 40.63 -6.11
C ILE A 167 58.47 40.00 -7.19
N GLN A 168 57.91 39.22 -8.11
CA GLN A 168 58.66 38.65 -9.24
C GLN A 168 59.15 39.71 -10.22
N ALA A 169 58.41 40.80 -10.43
CA ALA A 169 58.87 41.93 -11.24
C ALA A 169 60.05 42.65 -10.55
N LEU A 170 59.91 43.02 -9.27
CA LEU A 170 60.97 43.67 -8.49
C LEU A 170 62.26 42.84 -8.40
N ASN A 171 62.17 41.51 -8.30
CA ASN A 171 63.33 40.63 -8.28
C ASN A 171 63.99 40.43 -9.66
N LYS A 172 63.39 40.91 -10.75
CA LYS A 172 63.98 40.93 -12.11
C LYS A 172 64.62 42.28 -12.47
N GLU A 173 64.39 43.31 -11.65
CA GLU A 173 64.99 44.65 -11.81
C GLU A 173 66.24 44.87 -10.93
N LYS A 174 66.75 43.79 -10.29
CA LYS A 174 68.02 43.74 -9.55
C LYS A 174 69.04 42.84 -10.25
#